data_AF-A0A7W1N9M9-F1
#
_entry.id   AF-A0A7W1N9M9-F1
#
_cell.length_a   1.000
_cell.length_b   1.000
_cell.length_c   1.000
_cell.angle_alpha   90.00
_cell.angle_beta   90.00
_cell.angle_gamma   90.00
#
_symmetry.space_group_name_H-M   'P 1'
#
loop_
_entity.id
_entity.type
_entity.pdbx_description
1 polymer ?
#
loop_
_entity_poly.entity_id
_entity_poly.type
_entity_poly.pdbx_seq_one_letter_code
_entity_poly.pdbx_strand_id
1 'polypeptide(L)' 'MTERLKPSPWPRLAVIAALQLPALFIALVSAHPAALWTAGIWGSVVCCGGTDSGWRALNLLLVALAVGWLLVPLLFA' A
#
# COMPACT_ATOMS: atom_id res chain seq x y z
N MET A 1 2.51 -1.40 36.53
CA MET A 1 2.45 -1.81 35.11
C MET A 1 1.55 -0.83 34.38
N THR A 2 2.13 0.19 33.76
CA THR A 2 1.38 1.13 32.91
C THR A 2 1.14 0.45 31.56
N GLU A 3 -0.08 -0.01 31.31
CA GLU A 3 -0.50 -0.40 29.96
C GLU A 3 -0.30 0.81 29.05
N ARG A 4 0.73 0.79 28.19
CA ARG A 4 0.85 1.78 27.13
C ARG A 4 -0.34 1.59 26.21
N LEU A 5 -1.29 2.52 26.27
CA LEU A 5 -2.37 2.64 25.29
C LEU A 5 -1.73 2.61 23.89
N LYS A 6 -2.02 1.55 23.13
CA LYS A 6 -1.46 1.37 21.80
C LYS A 6 -2.08 2.45 20.90
N PRO A 7 -1.28 3.29 20.22
CA PRO A 7 -1.84 4.33 19.37
C PRO A 7 -2.75 3.73 18.30
N SER A 8 -3.88 4.39 18.08
CA SER A 8 -4.91 4.00 17.13
C SER A 8 -4.33 3.87 15.72
N PRO A 9 -4.57 2.78 14.97
CA PRO A 9 -4.04 2.59 13.63
C PRO A 9 -4.76 3.43 12.56
N TRP A 10 -5.93 3.98 12.87
CA TRP A 10 -6.83 4.62 11.90
C TRP A 10 -6.23 5.83 11.15
N PRO A 11 -5.55 6.79 11.79
CA PRO A 11 -4.97 7.94 11.08
C PRO A 11 -3.92 7.51 10.06
N ARG A 12 -3.12 6.50 10.41
CA ARG A 12 -2.10 5.95 9.53
C ARG A 12 -2.72 5.24 8.33
N LEU A 13 -3.77 4.44 8.56
CA LEU A 13 -4.53 3.80 7.49
C LEU A 13 -5.10 4.83 6.50
N ALA A 14 -5.63 5.95 7.01
CA ALA A 14 -6.13 7.03 6.16
C ALA A 14 -5.03 7.64 5.29
N VAL A 15 -3.83 7.88 5.85
CA VAL A 15 -2.67 8.38 5.10
C VAL A 15 -2.22 7.38 4.04
N ILE A 16 -2.11 6.10 4.38
CA ILE A 16 -1.73 5.05 3.43
C ILE A 16 -2.75 5.01 2.28
N ALA A 17 -4.05 4.99 2.60
CA ALA A 17 -5.11 4.98 1.60
C ALA A 17 -5.07 6.22 0.68
N ALA A 18 -4.84 7.41 1.23
CA ALA A 18 -4.68 8.62 0.44
C ALA A 18 -3.47 8.53 -0.51
N LEU A 19 -2.35 7.97 -0.04
CA LEU A 19 -1.14 7.77 -0.84
C LEU A 19 -1.27 6.66 -1.90
N GLN A 20 -2.35 5.87 -1.87
CA GLN A 20 -2.68 4.92 -2.94
C GLN A 20 -3.36 5.58 -4.14
N LEU A 21 -3.93 6.79 -3.98
CA LEU A 21 -4.62 7.48 -5.08
C LEU A 21 -3.75 7.71 -6.32
N PRO A 22 -2.47 8.12 -6.22
CA PRO A 22 -1.60 8.25 -7.39
C PRO A 22 -1.40 6.93 -8.14
N ALA A 23 -1.16 5.82 -7.44
CA ALA A 23 -1.00 4.51 -8.07
C ALA A 23 -2.29 4.06 -8.77
N LEU A 24 -3.45 4.23 -8.12
CA LEU A 24 -4.75 3.95 -8.73
C LEU A 24 -4.99 4.80 -9.97
N PHE A 25 -4.70 6.10 -9.90
CA PHE A 25 -4.87 7.00 -11.04
C PHE A 25 -3.99 6.58 -12.23
N ILE A 26 -2.72 6.27 -11.99
CA ILE A 26 -1.79 5.82 -13.04
C ILE A 26 -2.28 4.51 -13.66
N ALA A 27 -2.68 3.53 -12.84
CA ALA A 27 -3.14 2.23 -13.31
C ALA A 27 -4.45 2.30 -14.11
N LEU A 28 -5.36 3.22 -13.76
CA LEU A 28 -6.65 3.37 -14.43
C LEU A 28 -6.59 4.21 -15.71
N VAL A 29 -5.69 5.19 -15.77
CA VAL A 29 -5.62 6.15 -16.90
C VAL A 29 -4.72 5.64 -18.02
N SER A 30 -3.73 4.79 -17.72
CA SER A 30 -2.77 4.30 -18.71
C SER A 30 -2.63 2.79 -18.68
N ALA A 31 -2.97 2.15 -19.81
CA ALA A 31 -2.68 0.73 -20.06
C ALA A 31 -1.24 0.50 -20.54
N HIS A 32 -0.39 1.53 -20.55
CA HIS A 32 0.98 1.38 -21.00
C HIS A 32 1.79 0.52 -19.99
N PRO A 33 2.55 -0.50 -20.42
CA PRO A 33 3.31 -1.39 -19.54
C PRO A 33 4.15 -0.66 -18.49
N ALA A 34 4.90 0.36 -18.91
CA ALA A 34 5.71 1.19 -18.00
C ALA A 34 4.89 1.95 -16.94
N ALA A 35 3.65 2.36 -17.27
CA ALA A 35 2.77 3.04 -16.32
C ALA A 35 2.25 2.05 -15.27
N LEU A 36 1.88 0.83 -15.67
CA LEU A 36 1.48 -0.23 -14.74
C LEU A 36 2.62 -0.61 -13.79
N TRP A 37 3.86 -0.68 -14.28
CA TRP A 37 5.03 -0.88 -13.42
C TRP A 37 5.23 0.26 -12.43
N THR A 38 5.06 1.51 -12.87
CA THR A 38 5.16 2.69 -12.00
C THR A 38 4.09 2.66 -10.89
N ALA A 39 2.84 2.34 -11.26
CA ALA A 39 1.75 2.18 -10.31
C ALA A 39 2.01 1.04 -9.30
N GLY A 40 2.46 -0.12 -9.78
CA GLY A 40 2.77 -1.28 -8.94
C GLY A 40 3.90 -1.02 -7.94
N ILE A 41 5.00 -0.40 -8.40
CA ILE A 41 6.12 -0.04 -7.51
C ILE A 41 5.68 1.00 -6.48
N TRP A 42 4.99 2.06 -6.90
CA TRP A 42 4.49 3.09 -5.98
C TRP A 42 3.56 2.50 -4.92
N GLY A 43 2.52 1.77 -5.34
CA GLY A 43 1.55 1.17 -4.43
C GLY A 43 2.20 0.21 -3.43
N SER A 44 3.17 -0.58 -3.88
CA SER A 44 3.98 -1.47 -3.03
C SER A 44 4.80 -0.70 -2.00
N VAL A 45 5.53 0.34 -2.40
CA VAL A 45 6.37 1.15 -1.50
C VAL A 45 5.53 1.81 -0.41
N VAL A 46 4.38 2.38 -0.77
CA VAL A 46 3.46 3.02 0.18
C VAL A 46 2.94 2.00 1.21
N CYS A 47 2.56 0.80 0.76
CA CYS A 47 2.11 -0.28 1.64
C CYS A 47 3.23 -0.74 2.60
N CYS A 48 4.45 -0.96 2.10
CA CYS A 48 5.60 -1.34 2.91
C CYS A 48 5.95 -0.27 3.94
N GLY A 49 5.96 1.02 3.56
CA GLY A 49 6.18 2.14 4.47
C GLY A 49 5.15 2.23 5.60
N GLY A 50 3.95 1.69 5.39
CA GLY A 50 2.88 1.65 6.38
C GLY A 50 3.03 0.61 7.50
N THR A 51 3.90 -0.40 7.33
CA THR A 51 3.99 -1.59 8.19
C THR A 51 4.60 -1.35 9.59
N ASP A 52 4.97 -0.14 9.97
CA ASP A 52 5.58 0.11 11.29
C ASP A 52 4.55 0.36 12.42
N SER A 53 3.39 -0.31 12.37
CA SER A 53 2.23 0.08 13.19
C SER A 53 2.18 -0.59 14.57
N GLY A 54 3.06 -1.56 14.85
CA GLY A 54 2.97 -2.43 16.03
C GLY A 54 1.75 -3.37 16.02
N TRP A 55 0.89 -3.30 14.99
CA TRP A 55 -0.28 -4.16 14.80
C TRP A 55 0.03 -5.23 13.75
N ARG A 56 0.33 -6.46 14.22
CA ARG A 56 0.77 -7.57 13.36
C ARG A 56 -0.22 -7.89 12.23
N ALA A 57 -1.52 -7.90 12.52
CA ALA A 57 -2.56 -8.16 11.51
C ALA A 57 -2.61 -7.09 10.42
N LEU A 58 -2.49 -5.81 10.80
CA LEU A 58 -2.46 -4.70 9.85
C LEU A 58 -1.22 -4.78 8.96
N ASN A 59 -0.07 -5.09 9.53
CA ASN A 59 1.17 -5.23 8.78
C ASN A 59 1.07 -6.37 7.75
N LEU A 60 0.48 -7.51 8.12
CA LEU A 60 0.24 -8.61 7.17
C LEU A 60 -0.67 -8.17 6.02
N LEU A 61 -1.74 -7.42 6.31
CA LEU A 61 -2.63 -6.89 5.29
C LEU A 61 -1.89 -5.94 4.33
N LEU A 62 -1.07 -5.04 4.86
CA LEU A 62 -0.27 -4.11 4.05
C LEU A 62 0.76 -4.83 3.19
N VAL A 63 1.42 -5.86 3.71
CA VAL A 63 2.34 -6.69 2.91
C VAL A 63 1.59 -7.41 1.79
N ALA A 64 0.41 -7.99 2.08
CA ALA A 64 -0.41 -8.63 1.05
C ALA A 64 -0.82 -7.64 -0.05
N LEU A 65 -1.19 -6.41 0.32
CA LEU A 65 -1.50 -5.35 -0.64
C LEU A 65 -0.28 -4.92 -1.46
N ALA A 66 0.90 -4.86 -0.84
CA ALA A 66 2.14 -4.54 -1.55
C ALA A 66 2.45 -5.58 -2.64
N VAL A 67 2.33 -6.86 -2.29
CA VAL A 67 2.47 -7.96 -3.26
C VAL A 67 1.39 -7.86 -4.34
N GLY A 68 0.14 -7.58 -3.97
CA GLY A 68 -0.95 -7.37 -4.93
C GLY A 68 -0.64 -6.28 -5.96
N TRP A 69 -0.06 -5.16 -5.54
CA TRP A 69 0.37 -4.10 -6.45
C TRP A 69 1.47 -4.52 -7.42
N LEU A 70 2.44 -5.33 -6.98
CA LEU A 70 3.49 -5.84 -7.85
C LEU A 70 2.96 -6.89 -8.85
N LEU A 71 1.85 -7.57 -8.52
CA LEU A 71 1.19 -8.50 -9.44
C LEU A 71 0.44 -7.77 -10.57
N VAL A 72 -0.02 -6.53 -10.36
CA VAL A 72 -0.75 -5.77 -11.40
C VAL A 72 0.03 -5.69 -12.71
N PRO A 73 1.27 -5.16 -12.77
CA PRO A 73 2.01 -5.15 -14.03
C PRO A 73 2.31 -6.56 -14.56
N LEU A 74 2.50 -7.57 -13.71
CA LEU A 74 2.77 -8.93 -14.18
C LEU A 74 1.57 -9.61 -14.84
N LEU A 75 0.36 -9.24 -14.46
CA LEU A 75 -0.88 -9.82 -14.98
C LEU A 75 -1.47 -9.01 -16.15
N PHE A 76 -1.10 -7.74 -16.28
CA PHE A 76 -1.75 -6.80 -17.20
C PHE A 76 -0.81 -6.02 -18.14
N ALA A 77 0.52 -6.15 -18.01
CA ALA A 77 1.50 -5.55 -18.93
C ALA A 77 1.97 -6.54 -20.00
#